data_AF-A0A940DXZ5-F1
#
_entry.id   AF-A0A940DXZ5-F1
#
_cell.length_a   1.000
_cell.length_b   1.000
_cell.length_c   1.000
_cell.angle_alpha   90.00
_cell.angle_beta   90.00
_cell.angle_gamma   90.00
#
_symmetry.space_group_name_H-M   'P 1'
#
loop_
_entity.id
_entity.type
_entity.pdbx_description
1 polymer ?
#
loop_
_entity_poly.entity_id
_entity_poly.type
_entity_poly.pdbx_seq_one_letter_code
_entity_poly.pdbx_strand_id
1 'polypeptide(L)'
;MAFGIKRNELKAWKEQVKRGEIAFLTHYWIDDRFPGIKTVTKVGCADVEKLLKWGEKYGIPARALHNRAQYPHFDLLGERQLDIMKKENMLDQLKKFKK
;
A
#
# COMPACT_ATOMS: atom_id res chain seq x y z
N MET A 1 -2.02 -2.44 12.66
CA MET A 1 -2.21 -3.90 12.57
C MET A 1 -2.95 -4.20 11.27
N ALA A 2 -2.65 -5.31 10.57
CA ALA A 2 -3.31 -5.64 9.30
C ALA A 2 -4.37 -6.73 9.50
N PHE A 3 -5.61 -6.45 9.13
CA PHE A 3 -6.73 -7.39 9.23
C PHE A 3 -7.67 -7.26 8.02
N GLY A 4 -8.48 -8.29 7.77
CA GLY A 4 -9.31 -8.38 6.56
C GLY A 4 -8.60 -8.84 5.30
N ILE A 5 -7.38 -9.37 5.42
CA ILE A 5 -6.63 -10.00 4.33
C ILE A 5 -6.34 -11.46 4.66
N LYS A 6 -6.32 -12.32 3.62
CA LYS A 6 -5.93 -13.72 3.77
C LYS A 6 -4.41 -13.84 3.94
N ARG A 7 -3.97 -14.87 4.66
CA ARG A 7 -2.53 -15.17 4.82
C ARG A 7 -1.80 -15.30 3.47
N ASN A 8 -2.47 -15.87 2.47
CA ASN A 8 -1.91 -16.02 1.13
C ASN A 8 -1.75 -14.69 0.39
N GLU A 9 -2.65 -13.72 0.59
CA GLU A 9 -2.52 -12.37 0.02
C GLU A 9 -1.31 -11.65 0.61
N LEU A 10 -1.13 -11.73 1.94
CA LEU A 10 0.06 -11.18 2.60
C LEU A 10 1.35 -11.86 2.13
N LYS A 11 1.36 -13.18 1.98
CA LYS A 11 2.52 -13.93 1.48
C LYS A 11 2.85 -13.52 0.05
N ALA A 12 1.85 -13.47 -0.83
CA ALA A 12 2.03 -13.06 -2.22
C ALA A 12 2.58 -11.63 -2.33
N TRP A 13 2.08 -10.70 -1.50
CA TRP A 13 2.61 -9.34 -1.45
C TRP A 13 4.09 -9.35 -1.02
N LYS A 14 4.45 -10.04 0.06
CA LYS A 14 5.85 -10.14 0.52
C LYS A 14 6.80 -10.68 -0.53
N GLU A 15 6.38 -11.71 -1.28
CA GLU A 15 7.21 -12.29 -2.33
C GLU A 15 7.37 -11.35 -3.53
N GLN A 16 6.32 -10.64 -3.94
CA GLN A 16 6.41 -9.59 -4.98
C GLN A 16 7.37 -8.47 -4.55
N VAL A 17 7.24 -7.98 -3.30
CA VAL A 17 8.14 -6.96 -2.74
C VAL A 17 9.60 -7.43 -2.83
N LYS A 18 9.89 -8.65 -2.38
CA LYS A 18 11.25 -9.23 -2.43
C LYS A 18 11.82 -9.35 -3.85
N ARG A 19 10.97 -9.57 -4.85
CA ARG A 19 11.38 -9.61 -6.27
C ARG A 19 11.67 -8.23 -6.86
N GLY A 20 11.52 -7.14 -6.10
CA GLY A 20 11.68 -5.78 -6.63
C GLY A 20 10.49 -5.33 -7.50
N GLU A 21 9.33 -5.97 -7.33
CA GLU A 21 8.08 -5.54 -7.98
C GLU A 21 7.40 -4.47 -7.12
N ILE A 22 6.66 -3.56 -7.76
CA ILE A 22 5.78 -2.62 -7.03
C ILE A 22 4.51 -3.39 -6.67
N ALA A 23 4.39 -3.77 -5.40
CA ALA A 23 3.33 -4.64 -4.92
C ALA A 23 2.32 -3.88 -4.05
N PHE A 24 1.03 -4.06 -4.33
CA PHE A 24 -0.06 -3.41 -3.61
C PHE A 24 -0.79 -4.39 -2.70
N LEU A 25 -1.01 -4.00 -1.44
CA LEU A 25 -1.80 -4.76 -0.49
C LEU A 25 -2.73 -3.84 0.30
N THR A 26 -4.02 -3.89 -0.01
CA THR A 26 -5.06 -3.23 0.77
C THR A 26 -5.49 -4.10 1.94
N HIS A 27 -5.58 -3.51 3.14
CA HIS A 27 -6.21 -4.14 4.30
C HIS A 27 -7.00 -3.12 5.13
N TYR A 28 -7.84 -3.58 6.06
CA TYR A 28 -8.55 -2.68 6.96
C TYR A 28 -7.59 -1.98 7.91
N TRP A 29 -7.85 -0.71 8.16
CA TRP A 29 -7.10 0.13 9.07
C TRP A 29 -8.09 1.00 9.84
N ILE A 30 -7.99 0.97 11.16
CA ILE A 30 -8.83 1.74 12.08
C ILE A 30 -7.88 2.54 12.96
N ASP A 31 -8.05 3.84 12.96
CA ASP A 31 -7.32 4.80 13.79
C ASP A 31 -8.28 5.94 14.14
N ASP A 32 -8.46 6.19 15.43
CA ASP A 32 -9.45 7.16 15.93
C ASP A 32 -9.17 8.59 15.46
N ARG A 33 -7.92 8.88 15.05
CA ARG A 33 -7.54 10.18 14.51
C ARG A 33 -8.05 10.43 13.09
N PHE A 34 -8.51 9.40 12.39
CA PHE A 34 -8.94 9.46 10.99
C PHE A 34 -10.35 8.88 10.81
N PRO A 35 -11.38 9.54 11.36
CA PRO A 35 -12.76 9.07 11.24
C PRO A 35 -13.15 8.98 9.76
N GLY A 36 -13.66 7.80 9.36
CA GLY A 36 -14.10 7.52 7.99
C GLY A 36 -13.06 6.83 7.11
N ILE A 37 -11.78 6.81 7.48
CA ILE A 37 -10.76 6.03 6.76
C ILE A 37 -10.74 4.61 7.33
N LYS A 38 -11.23 3.64 6.56
CA LYS A 38 -11.36 2.25 7.00
C LYS A 38 -10.28 1.32 6.42
N THR A 39 -9.51 1.78 5.45
CA THR A 39 -8.52 0.96 4.74
C THR A 39 -7.22 1.69 4.56
N VAL A 40 -6.15 0.91 4.45
CA VAL A 40 -4.83 1.37 4.01
C VAL A 40 -4.36 0.48 2.87
N THR A 41 -3.71 1.05 1.87
CA THR A 41 -2.98 0.28 0.86
C THR A 41 -1.49 0.44 1.09
N LYS A 42 -0.81 -0.70 1.25
CA LYS A 42 0.64 -0.78 1.32
C LYS A 42 1.20 -0.96 -0.08
N VAL A 43 2.07 -0.05 -0.50
CA VAL A 43 2.82 -0.17 -1.75
C VAL A 43 4.26 -0.47 -1.42
N GLY A 44 4.70 -1.71 -1.64
CA GLY A 44 6.01 -2.17 -1.25
C GLY A 44 6.89 -2.56 -2.42
N CYS A 45 8.20 -2.44 -2.23
CA CYS A 45 9.22 -2.91 -3.16
C CYS A 45 10.57 -3.02 -2.43
N ALA A 46 11.34 -4.09 -2.68
CA ALA A 46 12.68 -4.24 -2.12
C ALA A 46 13.71 -3.31 -2.78
N ASP A 47 13.47 -2.93 -4.04
CA ASP A 47 14.24 -1.89 -4.72
C ASP A 47 13.73 -0.51 -4.25
N VAL A 48 14.45 0.08 -3.31
CA VAL A 48 14.10 1.37 -2.70
C VAL A 48 14.15 2.49 -3.72
N GLU A 49 15.12 2.51 -4.64
CA GLU A 49 15.20 3.56 -5.66
C GLU A 49 14.00 3.50 -6.60
N LYS A 50 13.60 2.30 -7.01
CA LYS A 50 12.38 2.09 -7.81
C LYS A 50 11.13 2.51 -7.05
N LEU A 51 11.05 2.19 -5.76
CA LEU A 51 9.93 2.60 -4.91
C LEU A 51 9.84 4.12 -4.78
N LEU A 52 10.97 4.78 -4.55
CA LEU A 52 11.06 6.23 -4.45
C LEU A 52 10.63 6.90 -5.75
N LYS A 53 11.16 6.46 -6.91
CA LYS A 53 10.75 6.95 -8.23
C LYS A 53 9.25 6.75 -8.48
N TRP A 54 8.71 5.60 -8.08
CA TRP A 54 7.26 5.36 -8.13
C TRP A 54 6.50 6.33 -7.22
N GLY A 55 6.99 6.59 -6.00
CA GLY A 55 6.40 7.55 -5.08
C GLY A 55 6.42 8.98 -5.61
N GLU A 56 7.52 9.41 -6.22
CA GLU A 56 7.70 10.73 -6.82
C GLU A 56 6.68 11.02 -7.93
N LYS A 57 6.34 10.01 -8.76
CA LYS A 57 5.27 10.11 -9.77
C LYS A 57 3.93 10.55 -9.17
N TYR A 58 3.69 10.22 -7.90
CA TYR A 58 2.49 10.58 -7.16
C TYR A 58 2.71 11.68 -6.13
N GLY A 59 3.89 12.31 -6.10
CA GLY A 59 4.26 13.34 -5.12
C GLY A 59 4.39 12.81 -3.69
N ILE A 60 4.71 11.53 -3.50
CA ILE A 60 4.94 10.92 -2.18
C ILE A 60 6.39 11.23 -1.79
N PRO A 61 6.63 11.96 -0.68
CA PRO A 61 7.98 12.33 -0.31
C PRO A 61 8.75 11.11 0.22
N ALA A 62 10.06 11.04 -0.07
CA ALA A 62 10.92 9.94 0.38
C ALA A 62 10.86 9.70 1.91
N ARG A 63 10.64 10.75 2.71
CA ARG A 63 10.47 10.66 4.18
C ARG A 63 9.27 9.82 4.62
N ALA A 64 8.30 9.60 3.75
CA ALA A 64 7.13 8.74 4.01
C ALA A 64 7.47 7.25 3.83
N LEU A 65 8.67 6.91 3.37
CA LEU A 65 9.09 5.53 3.15
C LEU A 65 9.25 4.82 4.50
N HIS A 66 8.47 3.77 4.71
CA HIS A 66 8.61 2.89 5.85
C HIS A 66 9.70 1.84 5.57
N ASN A 67 10.96 2.22 5.78
CA ASN A 67 12.14 1.37 5.56
C ASN A 67 12.61 0.58 6.80
N ARG A 68 11.87 0.60 7.90
CA ARG A 68 12.29 -0.06 9.16
C ARG A 68 12.09 -1.58 9.17
N ALA A 69 11.56 -2.14 8.09
CA ALA A 69 11.20 -3.55 7.97
C ALA A 69 11.84 -4.15 6.72
N GLN A 70 11.90 -5.48 6.65
CA GLN A 70 12.33 -6.25 5.47
C GLN A 70 11.50 -5.99 4.19
N TYR A 71 10.47 -5.14 4.28
CA TYR A 71 9.55 -4.81 3.21
C TYR A 71 9.38 -3.29 3.18
N PRO A 72 10.28 -2.54 2.50
CA PRO A 72 10.12 -1.10 2.33
C PRO A 72 8.79 -0.82 1.64
N HIS A 73 8.00 0.10 2.20
CA HIS A 73 6.68 0.41 1.66
C HIS A 73 6.24 1.85 1.94
N PHE A 74 5.29 2.33 1.14
CA PHE A 74 4.46 3.48 1.44
C PHE A 74 3.07 3.05 1.89
N ASP A 75 2.46 3.83 2.77
CA ASP A 75 1.06 3.66 3.18
C ASP A 75 0.20 4.72 2.49
N LEU A 76 -0.83 4.28 1.77
CA LEU A 76 -1.82 5.13 1.10
C LEU A 76 -3.15 5.08 1.86
N LEU A 77 -3.70 6.25 2.16
CA LEU A 77 -4.91 6.43 2.97
C LEU A 77 -5.85 7.45 2.30
N GLY A 78 -7.16 7.33 2.59
CA GLY A 78 -8.17 8.32 2.21
C GLY A 78 -8.31 8.52 0.69
N GLU A 79 -8.54 9.76 0.26
CA GLU A 79 -8.73 10.09 -1.16
C GLU A 79 -7.51 9.75 -2.01
N ARG A 80 -6.30 9.97 -1.48
CA ARG A 80 -5.05 9.65 -2.16
C ARG A 80 -4.92 8.16 -2.46
N GLN A 81 -5.41 7.30 -1.57
CA GLN A 81 -5.49 5.86 -1.81
C GLN A 81 -6.36 5.56 -3.04
N LEU A 82 -7.56 6.13 -3.11
CA LEU A 82 -8.50 5.92 -4.22
C LEU A 82 -7.90 6.39 -5.56
N ASP A 83 -7.33 7.58 -5.59
CA ASP A 83 -6.78 8.18 -6.82
C ASP A 83 -5.60 7.39 -7.38
N ILE A 84 -4.66 6.99 -6.52
CA ILE A 84 -3.49 6.22 -6.95
C ILE A 84 -3.92 4.82 -7.37
N MET A 85 -4.80 4.16 -6.61
CA MET A 85 -5.30 2.83 -6.96
C MET A 85 -6.09 2.84 -8.28
N LYS A 86 -6.77 3.94 -8.61
CA LYS A 86 -7.40 4.15 -9.93
C LYS A 86 -6.36 4.26 -11.04
N LYS A 87 -5.31 5.07 -10.85
CA LYS A 87 -4.24 5.26 -11.84
C LYS A 87 -3.40 4.00 -12.07
N GLU A 88 -3.25 3.16 -11.06
CA GLU A 88 -2.52 1.89 -11.11
C GLU A 88 -3.41 0.70 -11.54
N ASN A 89 -4.69 0.95 -11.88
CA ASN A 89 -5.67 -0.09 -12.24
C ASN A 89 -5.83 -1.18 -11.15
N MET A 90 -5.74 -0.80 -9.88
CA MET A 90 -5.81 -1.66 -8.70
C MET A 90 -7.11 -1.47 -7.90
N LEU A 91 -8.12 -0.78 -8.46
CA LEU A 91 -9.38 -0.48 -7.77
C LEU A 91 -10.10 -1.72 -7.24
N ASP A 92 -9.94 -2.88 -7.86
CA ASP A 92 -10.56 -4.12 -7.40
C ASP A 92 -10.11 -4.53 -6.00
N GLN A 93 -8.89 -4.15 -5.58
CA GLN A 93 -8.47 -4.35 -4.19
C GLN A 93 -9.33 -3.54 -3.22
N LEU A 94 -9.76 -2.32 -3.58
CA LEU A 94 -10.61 -1.49 -2.73
C LEU A 94 -12.07 -1.95 -2.75
N LYS A 95 -12.56 -2.48 -3.87
CA LYS A 95 -13.94 -2.99 -3.99
C LYS A 95 -14.25 -4.08 -2.96
N LYS A 96 -13.27 -4.91 -2.59
CA LYS A 96 -13.40 -5.94 -1.53
C LYS A 96 -13.80 -5.36 -0.15
N PHE A 97 -13.56 -4.07 0.07
CA PHE A 97 -13.75 -3.39 1.36
C PHE A 97 -14.88 -2.34 1.33
N LYS A 98 -15.55 -2.16 0.17
CA LYS A 98 -16.77 -1.34 0.05
C LYS A 98 -17.98 -2.24 0.36
N LYS A 99 -18.40 -2.25 1.61
CA LYS A 99 -19.73 -2.74 2.02
C LYS A 99 -20.66 -1.55 2.23
#